data_AF-A0A6P7ZW05-F1
#
_entry.id   AF-A0A6P7ZW05-F1
#
_cell.length_a   1.000
_cell.length_b   1.000
_cell.length_c   1.000
_cell.angle_alpha   90.00
_cell.angle_beta   90.00
_cell.angle_gamma   90.00
#
_symmetry.space_group_name_H-M   'P 1'
#
loop_
_entity.id
_entity.type
_entity.pdbx_description
1 polymer ?
#
loop_
_entity_poly.entity_id
_entity_poly.type
_entity_poly.pdbx_seq_one_letter_code
_entity_poly.pdbx_strand_id
1 'polypeptide(L)'
;MICLLLVAGHGTVLEDQIKNDLTGLYTSLEGVPKALLPGVGGKKILDFWWKAVNTRQLFSEVFLVTNADKYKHYERWATANDFPVENIINDGTTTYETRLGAVTDLDLVISSRKLNDDVMVIAGDMLCADQNFDIAQVIKFFQLKKGELAIYYEMEEMESTSSRGIVEVCSESHRITNFLEKPAPGTTDSRLASVVFYCFQRKTLNCLSEFLSLYENTEDRVLGKFMEWLINVAKVPVYGMKLPTGFQLIGQVGLSDYTKWLTFYSAKKTGNTVKAITCRSYARIGIIGNPSDGYYGKTIAMTIANFWAEATICESKHLVLIPHPLNDPTEFGSLLDLYYISRKEGYLGGLRLLQATCKKFYHFCSEKGIALSKQNFTLKYNVNIPRQVDLPKPIRANFILDVETEELYITAGLQDRVVQVYEGLVYMDFSKELMEKQGYGDYIPLDINSAPPFWLAYLRDPSDSGTIHSNVRQRWLNGDTKVVEAMRSFSELTDLAKQALESQDWTELATLMDKNFELRRSIFTEACLGPGNLKMVEIAQKHGSAVKLPGSGGAVIGLCLDPKNLVELKKAYQEAGFVFCHVVPYCPQSLSIRTLLCKP
;
A
#
# COMPACT_ATOMS: atom_id res chain seq x y z
N MET A 1 23.25 -10.48 -11.48
CA MET A 1 22.93 -9.18 -12.12
C MET A 1 24.13 -8.26 -11.99
N ILE A 2 24.47 -7.55 -13.06
CA ILE A 2 25.57 -6.58 -13.15
C ILE A 2 24.98 -5.17 -13.21
N CYS A 3 25.68 -4.16 -12.68
CA CYS A 3 25.28 -2.75 -12.81
C CYS A 3 26.28 -1.95 -13.64
N LEU A 4 25.78 -1.11 -14.55
CA LEU A 4 26.55 -0.16 -15.34
C LEU A 4 26.12 1.26 -14.98
N LEU A 5 27.07 2.08 -14.52
CA LEU A 5 26.91 3.51 -14.31
C LEU A 5 27.47 4.25 -15.53
N LEU A 6 26.62 4.98 -16.25
CA LEU A 6 27.03 5.75 -17.43
C LEU A 6 27.31 7.21 -17.05
N VAL A 7 28.55 7.66 -17.29
CA VAL A 7 29.00 9.04 -17.02
C VAL A 7 29.87 9.61 -18.16
N ALA A 8 29.77 9.03 -19.37
CA ALA A 8 30.53 9.41 -20.57
C ALA A 8 29.98 10.65 -21.33
N GLY A 9 29.03 11.38 -20.74
CA GLY A 9 28.40 12.53 -21.39
C GLY A 9 29.37 13.68 -21.69
N HIS A 10 29.27 14.24 -22.90
CA HIS A 10 30.03 15.41 -23.38
C HIS A 10 29.23 16.73 -23.28
N GLY A 11 28.33 16.86 -22.30
CA GLY A 11 27.51 18.06 -22.18
C GLY A 11 28.33 19.28 -21.75
N THR A 12 28.45 20.29 -22.62
CA THR A 12 29.28 21.49 -22.34
C THR A 12 28.49 22.66 -21.74
N VAL A 13 27.16 22.70 -21.90
CA VAL A 13 26.31 23.85 -21.49
C VAL A 13 26.56 24.31 -20.05
N LEU A 14 26.55 23.37 -19.09
CA LEU A 14 26.81 23.70 -17.68
C LEU A 14 28.25 24.16 -17.46
N GLU A 15 29.21 23.49 -18.09
CA GLU A 15 30.64 23.82 -17.98
C GLU A 15 30.93 25.22 -18.52
N ASP A 16 30.38 25.54 -19.70
CA ASP A 16 30.51 26.85 -20.34
C ASP A 16 29.85 27.95 -19.51
N GLN A 17 28.70 27.69 -18.90
CA GLN A 17 28.04 28.65 -18.01
C GLN A 17 28.77 28.85 -16.69
N ILE A 18 29.41 27.80 -16.13
CA ILE A 18 30.27 27.93 -14.95
C ILE A 18 31.51 28.78 -15.27
N LYS A 19 32.15 28.56 -16.42
CA LYS A 19 33.32 29.34 -16.87
C LYS A 19 32.99 30.83 -17.07
N ASN A 20 31.78 31.12 -17.55
CA ASN A 20 31.32 32.48 -17.83
C ASN A 20 30.56 33.12 -16.65
N ASP A 21 30.52 32.48 -15.48
CA ASP A 21 29.87 33.04 -14.29
C ASP A 21 30.66 34.23 -13.73
N LEU A 22 30.09 35.43 -13.84
CA LEU A 22 30.70 36.67 -13.36
C LEU A 22 30.67 36.82 -11.83
N THR A 23 29.90 35.99 -11.12
CA THR A 23 29.80 36.08 -9.66
C THR A 23 30.97 35.41 -8.93
N GLY A 24 31.72 34.54 -9.62
CA GLY A 24 32.85 33.79 -9.05
C GLY A 24 32.44 32.71 -8.06
N LEU A 25 31.14 32.47 -7.87
CA LEU A 25 30.62 31.51 -6.89
C LEU A 25 30.94 30.06 -7.29
N TYR A 26 31.00 29.78 -8.59
CA TYR A 26 31.19 28.43 -9.12
C TYR A 26 32.58 28.16 -9.71
N THR A 27 33.52 29.10 -9.58
CA THR A 27 34.88 28.96 -10.14
C THR A 27 35.60 27.70 -9.64
N SER A 28 35.33 27.27 -8.41
CA SER A 28 35.88 26.02 -7.85
C SER A 28 35.37 24.74 -8.52
N LEU A 29 34.30 24.82 -9.31
CA LEU A 29 33.69 23.71 -10.05
C LEU A 29 34.12 23.67 -11.52
N GLU A 30 34.96 24.61 -11.96
CA GLU A 30 35.46 24.64 -13.33
C GLU A 30 36.22 23.35 -13.67
N GLY A 31 35.88 22.74 -14.82
CA GLY A 31 36.47 21.48 -15.28
C GLY A 31 36.05 20.24 -14.50
N VAL A 32 35.17 20.36 -13.50
CA VAL A 32 34.64 19.20 -12.75
C VAL A 32 33.51 18.54 -13.56
N PRO A 33 33.59 17.24 -13.87
CA PRO A 33 32.52 16.52 -14.57
C PRO A 33 31.19 16.60 -13.82
N LYS A 34 30.06 16.64 -14.54
CA LYS A 34 28.71 16.77 -13.96
C LYS A 34 28.43 15.75 -12.85
N ALA A 35 28.79 14.48 -13.05
CA ALA A 35 28.59 13.42 -12.06
C ALA A 35 29.41 13.63 -10.77
N LEU A 36 30.47 14.44 -10.80
CA LEU A 36 31.32 14.76 -9.65
C LEU A 36 31.00 16.12 -9.03
N LEU A 37 30.01 16.86 -9.56
CA LEU A 37 29.55 18.10 -8.94
C LEU A 37 28.88 17.81 -7.59
N PRO A 38 28.97 18.75 -6.63
CA PRO A 38 28.21 18.69 -5.39
C PRO A 38 26.71 18.54 -5.67
N GLY A 39 26.13 17.47 -5.16
CA GLY A 39 24.70 17.24 -5.08
C GLY A 39 24.16 17.58 -3.68
N VAL A 40 23.11 16.86 -3.30
CA VAL A 40 22.40 17.11 -2.03
C VAL A 40 23.29 16.83 -0.82
N GLY A 41 23.44 17.83 0.05
CA GLY A 41 24.26 17.72 1.25
C GLY A 41 25.77 17.78 0.99
N GLY A 42 26.19 18.34 -0.15
CA GLY A 42 27.59 18.59 -0.49
C GLY A 42 28.39 17.36 -0.96
N LYS A 43 27.76 16.19 -1.03
CA LYS A 43 28.35 14.97 -1.61
C LYS A 43 28.24 14.97 -3.12
N LYS A 44 29.15 14.30 -3.82
CA LYS A 44 29.09 14.25 -5.30
C LYS A 44 27.88 13.45 -5.76
N ILE A 45 27.31 13.79 -6.92
CA ILE A 45 26.16 13.08 -7.48
C ILE A 45 26.46 11.57 -7.64
N LEU A 46 27.65 11.22 -8.13
CA LEU A 46 28.06 9.84 -8.31
C LEU A 46 28.20 9.06 -6.99
N ASP A 47 28.54 9.72 -5.87
CA ASP A 47 28.64 9.07 -4.56
C ASP A 47 27.28 8.49 -4.12
N PHE A 48 26.19 9.15 -4.50
CA PHE A 48 24.84 8.66 -4.22
C PHE A 48 24.58 7.34 -4.95
N TRP A 49 24.84 7.29 -6.26
CA TRP A 49 24.64 6.10 -7.06
C TRP A 49 25.57 4.97 -6.66
N TRP A 50 26.84 5.28 -6.38
CA TRP A 50 27.78 4.29 -5.85
C TRP A 50 27.30 3.71 -4.54
N LYS A 51 26.85 4.53 -3.58
CA LYS A 51 26.29 4.04 -2.33
C LYS A 51 25.04 3.16 -2.55
N ALA A 52 24.20 3.51 -3.52
CA ALA A 52 23.00 2.72 -3.84
C ALA A 52 23.36 1.34 -4.38
N VAL A 53 24.30 1.25 -5.32
CA VAL A 53 24.67 -0.01 -6.00
C VAL A 53 25.74 -0.81 -5.27
N ASN A 54 26.58 -0.18 -4.43
CA ASN A 54 27.55 -0.85 -3.55
C ASN A 54 26.89 -1.47 -2.31
N THR A 55 25.80 -2.20 -2.54
CA THR A 55 25.10 -2.97 -1.51
C THR A 55 25.50 -4.43 -1.65
N ARG A 56 26.01 -5.03 -0.56
CA ARG A 56 26.46 -6.42 -0.56
C ARG A 56 25.36 -7.35 -1.08
N GLN A 57 25.74 -8.33 -1.91
CA GLN A 57 24.90 -9.41 -2.43
C GLN A 57 23.89 -9.07 -3.55
N LEU A 58 23.75 -7.81 -3.98
CA LEU A 58 22.80 -7.45 -5.05
C LEU A 58 23.41 -7.53 -6.46
N PHE A 59 24.62 -7.01 -6.61
CA PHE A 59 25.33 -7.01 -7.89
C PHE A 59 26.59 -7.85 -7.79
N SER A 60 26.85 -8.67 -8.83
CA SER A 60 28.09 -9.42 -8.96
C SER A 60 29.25 -8.47 -9.27
N GLU A 61 29.03 -7.53 -10.18
CA GLU A 61 30.00 -6.52 -10.59
C GLU A 61 29.30 -5.18 -10.88
N VAL A 62 30.05 -4.09 -10.73
CA VAL A 62 29.64 -2.74 -11.11
C VAL A 62 30.70 -2.14 -12.02
N PHE A 63 30.30 -1.65 -13.18
CA PHE A 63 31.15 -0.95 -14.14
C PHE A 63 30.79 0.53 -14.21
N LEU A 64 31.80 1.38 -14.41
CA LEU A 64 31.64 2.81 -14.62
C LEU A 64 32.13 3.16 -16.02
N VAL A 65 31.26 3.64 -16.90
CA VAL A 65 31.61 3.99 -18.27
C VAL A 65 31.81 5.48 -18.40
N THR A 66 32.98 5.89 -18.90
CA THR A 66 33.37 7.28 -19.07
C THR A 66 34.10 7.50 -20.39
N ASN A 67 34.36 8.77 -20.71
CA ASN A 67 35.11 9.18 -21.88
C ASN A 67 36.59 9.47 -21.56
N ALA A 68 37.43 9.58 -22.59
CA ALA A 68 38.85 9.78 -22.42
C ALA A 68 39.19 11.16 -21.83
N ASP A 69 38.40 12.20 -22.14
CA ASP A 69 38.56 13.55 -21.59
C ASP A 69 38.42 13.56 -20.06
N LYS A 70 37.38 12.91 -19.52
CA LYS A 70 37.09 12.91 -18.08
C LYS A 70 37.65 11.71 -17.33
N TYR A 71 38.28 10.73 -17.99
CA TYR A 71 38.77 9.47 -17.39
C TYR A 71 39.58 9.69 -16.10
N LYS A 72 40.52 10.64 -16.10
CA LYS A 72 41.37 10.92 -14.93
C LYS A 72 40.62 11.45 -13.72
N HIS A 73 39.49 12.13 -13.93
CA HIS A 73 38.65 12.56 -12.81
C HIS A 73 37.98 11.36 -12.14
N TYR A 74 37.50 10.40 -12.92
CA TYR A 74 36.83 9.20 -12.42
C TYR A 74 37.80 8.17 -11.84
N GLU A 75 39.01 8.03 -12.38
CA GLU A 75 40.09 7.23 -11.79
C GLU A 75 40.44 7.69 -10.36
N ARG A 76 40.56 9.01 -10.17
CA ARG A 76 40.77 9.63 -8.84
C ARG A 76 39.57 9.42 -7.92
N TRP A 77 38.35 9.61 -8.44
CA TRP A 77 37.13 9.38 -7.67
C TRP A 77 37.01 7.92 -7.22
N ALA A 78 37.34 6.96 -8.09
CA ALA A 78 37.27 5.54 -7.80
C ALA A 78 38.23 5.14 -6.68
N THR A 79 39.47 5.61 -6.76
CA THR A 79 40.48 5.39 -5.71
C THR A 79 40.02 5.94 -4.35
N ALA A 80 39.37 7.12 -4.34
CA ALA A 80 38.90 7.76 -3.11
C ALA A 80 37.64 7.12 -2.49
N ASN A 81 36.91 6.29 -3.25
CA ASN A 81 35.63 5.70 -2.84
C ASN A 81 35.64 4.17 -2.86
N ASP A 82 36.83 3.56 -2.92
CA ASP A 82 37.04 2.11 -3.00
C ASP A 82 36.26 1.44 -4.16
N PHE A 83 36.13 2.13 -5.29
CA PHE A 83 35.58 1.56 -6.52
C PHE A 83 36.70 0.86 -7.31
N PRO A 84 36.50 -0.37 -7.84
CA PRO A 84 37.52 -1.09 -8.60
C PRO A 84 37.93 -0.33 -9.87
N VAL A 85 39.16 0.17 -9.91
CA VAL A 85 39.65 1.01 -11.02
C VAL A 85 39.66 0.24 -12.35
N GLU A 86 39.90 -1.06 -12.30
CA GLU A 86 39.82 -2.00 -13.42
C GLU A 86 38.42 -2.10 -14.04
N ASN A 87 37.37 -1.67 -13.32
CA ASN A 87 35.99 -1.67 -13.79
C ASN A 87 35.57 -0.31 -14.39
N ILE A 88 36.50 0.64 -14.52
CA ILE A 88 36.27 1.85 -15.30
C ILE A 88 36.51 1.54 -16.79
N ILE A 89 35.49 1.73 -17.61
CA ILE A 89 35.56 1.55 -19.06
C ILE A 89 35.68 2.94 -19.70
N ASN A 90 36.75 3.11 -20.49
CA ASN A 90 36.98 4.31 -21.27
C ASN A 90 36.52 4.08 -22.71
N ASP A 91 35.56 4.89 -23.18
CA ASP A 91 35.02 4.81 -24.54
C ASP A 91 35.97 5.34 -25.63
N GLY A 92 37.07 6.01 -25.23
CA GLY A 92 38.09 6.56 -26.12
C GLY A 92 37.78 7.94 -26.71
N THR A 93 36.62 8.51 -26.43
CA THR A 93 36.17 9.79 -27.02
C THR A 93 36.62 10.99 -26.20
N THR A 94 36.84 12.13 -26.87
CA THR A 94 37.32 13.37 -26.21
C THR A 94 36.44 14.59 -26.47
N THR A 95 35.53 14.53 -27.44
CA THR A 95 34.65 15.66 -27.79
C THR A 95 33.21 15.25 -28.01
N TYR A 96 32.30 16.22 -28.00
CA TYR A 96 30.89 15.98 -28.27
C TYR A 96 30.66 15.40 -29.67
N GLU A 97 31.35 15.91 -30.71
CA GLU A 97 31.17 15.49 -32.10
C GLU A 97 31.62 14.04 -32.34
N THR A 98 32.62 13.58 -31.58
CA THR A 98 33.22 12.24 -31.70
C THR A 98 32.58 11.20 -30.76
N ARG A 99 31.53 11.59 -30.02
CA ARG A 99 30.82 10.71 -29.08
C ARG A 99 30.28 9.45 -29.78
N LEU A 100 30.21 8.33 -29.05
CA LEU A 100 29.68 7.05 -29.59
C LEU A 100 28.18 6.89 -29.40
N GLY A 101 27.62 7.51 -28.37
CA GLY A 101 26.23 7.35 -27.93
C GLY A 101 26.06 6.28 -26.85
N ALA A 102 25.12 6.51 -25.92
CA ALA A 102 24.96 5.70 -24.71
C ALA A 102 24.62 4.21 -24.99
N VAL A 103 24.02 3.89 -26.14
CA VAL A 103 23.77 2.49 -26.55
C VAL A 103 25.08 1.81 -26.95
N THR A 104 25.97 2.54 -27.64
CA THR A 104 27.30 2.05 -28.00
C THR A 104 28.17 1.88 -26.75
N ASP A 105 28.06 2.79 -25.78
CA ASP A 105 28.76 2.67 -24.48
C ASP A 105 28.33 1.41 -23.72
N LEU A 106 27.02 1.09 -23.74
CA LEU A 106 26.49 -0.13 -23.17
C LEU A 106 27.04 -1.38 -23.88
N ASP A 107 26.99 -1.41 -25.21
CA ASP A 107 27.52 -2.52 -26.02
C ASP A 107 29.02 -2.72 -25.81
N LEU A 108 29.79 -1.62 -25.70
CA LEU A 108 31.23 -1.67 -25.44
C LEU A 108 31.56 -2.44 -24.17
N VAL A 109 30.85 -2.22 -23.06
CA VAL A 109 31.09 -2.95 -21.81
C VAL A 109 30.73 -4.42 -21.98
N ILE A 110 29.55 -4.70 -22.55
CA ILE A 110 29.04 -6.07 -22.72
C ILE A 110 30.02 -6.89 -23.57
N SER A 111 30.45 -6.34 -24.70
CA SER A 111 31.35 -6.99 -25.66
C SER A 111 32.77 -7.13 -25.11
N SER A 112 33.35 -6.07 -24.52
CA SER A 112 34.74 -6.09 -24.03
C SER A 112 34.93 -6.98 -22.80
N ARG A 113 33.93 -7.03 -21.90
CA ARG A 113 33.96 -7.84 -20.68
C ARG A 113 33.28 -9.20 -20.83
N LYS A 114 32.68 -9.48 -22.00
CA LYS A 114 31.96 -10.71 -22.31
C LYS A 114 30.89 -11.02 -21.25
N LEU A 115 30.12 -9.99 -20.90
CA LEU A 115 29.11 -10.10 -19.85
C LEU A 115 28.02 -11.09 -20.26
N ASN A 116 27.65 -11.98 -19.33
CA ASN A 116 26.65 -13.03 -19.56
C ASN A 116 25.67 -13.14 -18.38
N ASP A 117 25.13 -11.99 -17.96
CA ASP A 117 24.18 -11.85 -16.84
C ASP A 117 23.17 -10.74 -17.20
N ASP A 118 22.11 -10.61 -16.41
CA ASP A 118 21.18 -9.48 -16.52
C ASP A 118 21.89 -8.18 -16.11
N VAL A 119 21.56 -7.07 -16.77
CA VAL A 119 22.27 -5.79 -16.63
C VAL A 119 21.31 -4.68 -16.18
N MET A 120 21.67 -3.97 -15.12
CA MET A 120 21.04 -2.72 -14.72
C MET A 120 21.87 -1.55 -15.24
N VAL A 121 21.26 -0.62 -15.97
CA VAL A 121 21.92 0.58 -16.52
C VAL A 121 21.36 1.82 -15.85
N ILE A 122 22.23 2.64 -15.27
CA ILE A 122 21.87 3.88 -14.58
C ILE A 122 22.72 5.04 -15.11
N ALA A 123 22.11 6.18 -15.41
CA ALA A 123 22.87 7.42 -15.62
C ALA A 123 23.45 7.89 -14.27
N GLY A 124 24.78 7.90 -14.15
CA GLY A 124 25.48 8.26 -12.91
C GLY A 124 25.53 9.77 -12.63
N ASP A 125 24.98 10.57 -13.53
CA ASP A 125 25.05 12.03 -13.54
C ASP A 125 23.70 12.71 -13.24
N MET A 126 22.68 11.94 -12.85
CA MET A 126 21.35 12.45 -12.48
C MET A 126 21.18 12.57 -10.96
N LEU A 127 20.50 13.63 -10.51
CA LEU A 127 20.07 13.80 -9.12
C LEU A 127 18.78 13.02 -8.87
N CYS A 128 18.79 12.20 -7.81
CA CYS A 128 17.59 11.58 -7.27
C CYS A 128 17.14 12.32 -6.02
N ALA A 129 15.85 12.69 -5.94
CA ALA A 129 15.33 13.41 -4.80
C ALA A 129 15.25 12.56 -3.52
N ASP A 130 14.99 11.26 -3.68
CA ASP A 130 14.88 10.33 -2.57
C ASP A 130 16.24 9.74 -2.22
N GLN A 131 16.89 10.34 -1.21
CA GLN A 131 18.16 9.83 -0.68
C GLN A 131 18.06 8.44 -0.05
N ASN A 132 16.83 7.96 0.18
CA ASN A 132 16.51 6.75 0.90
C ASN A 132 15.86 5.70 -0.01
N PHE A 133 15.93 5.84 -1.33
CA PHE A 133 15.41 4.82 -2.25
C PHE A 133 16.07 3.44 -2.07
N ASP A 134 15.29 2.35 -2.23
CA ASP A 134 15.75 0.97 -2.12
C ASP A 134 15.92 0.25 -3.46
N ILE A 135 17.17 0.15 -3.93
CA ILE A 135 17.50 -0.54 -5.18
C ILE A 135 17.12 -2.04 -5.15
N ALA A 136 17.05 -2.65 -3.97
CA ALA A 136 16.64 -4.04 -3.84
C ALA A 136 15.18 -4.27 -4.27
N GLN A 137 14.30 -3.26 -4.12
CA GLN A 137 12.91 -3.33 -4.60
C GLN A 137 12.85 -3.39 -6.12
N VAL A 138 13.72 -2.66 -6.83
CA VAL A 138 13.80 -2.68 -8.30
C VAL A 138 14.17 -4.07 -8.79
N ILE A 139 15.21 -4.68 -8.22
CA ILE A 139 15.68 -6.01 -8.62
C ILE A 139 14.59 -7.05 -8.38
N LYS A 140 13.91 -7.00 -7.24
CA LYS A 140 12.78 -7.90 -6.94
C LYS A 140 11.64 -7.75 -7.94
N PHE A 141 11.29 -6.50 -8.28
CA PHE A 141 10.23 -6.24 -9.25
C PHE A 141 10.60 -6.73 -10.66
N PHE A 142 11.84 -6.49 -11.10
CA PHE A 142 12.38 -7.00 -12.36
C PHE A 142 12.31 -8.54 -12.43
N GLN A 143 12.74 -9.22 -11.36
CA GLN A 143 12.67 -10.69 -11.27
C GLN A 143 11.22 -11.21 -11.30
N LEU A 144 10.28 -10.49 -10.67
CA LEU A 144 8.87 -10.88 -10.61
C LEU A 144 8.18 -10.83 -11.99
N LYS A 145 8.42 -9.76 -12.77
CA LYS A 145 7.69 -9.52 -14.03
C LYS A 145 8.18 -10.35 -15.22
N LYS A 146 9.38 -10.94 -15.14
CA LYS A 146 9.99 -11.76 -16.21
C LYS A 146 10.10 -11.06 -17.58
N GLY A 147 10.15 -9.73 -17.61
CA GLY A 147 10.47 -8.90 -18.78
C GLY A 147 11.51 -7.85 -18.45
N GLU A 148 11.67 -6.85 -19.32
CA GLU A 148 12.56 -5.72 -19.05
C GLU A 148 11.90 -4.73 -18.08
N LEU A 149 12.69 -3.86 -17.47
CA LEU A 149 12.18 -2.86 -16.52
C LEU A 149 12.66 -1.47 -16.88
N ALA A 150 11.75 -0.51 -16.84
CA ALA A 150 12.06 0.92 -16.86
C ALA A 150 11.47 1.63 -15.65
N ILE A 151 12.29 2.47 -15.03
CA ILE A 151 11.87 3.34 -13.95
C ILE A 151 11.27 4.62 -14.52
N TYR A 152 10.12 5.01 -13.98
CA TYR A 152 9.47 6.28 -14.33
C TYR A 152 9.02 7.06 -13.11
N TYR A 153 8.79 8.36 -13.30
CA TYR A 153 8.22 9.26 -12.30
C TYR A 153 7.14 10.12 -12.96
N GLU A 154 6.32 10.76 -12.13
CA GLU A 154 5.31 11.71 -12.59
C GLU A 154 5.90 13.12 -12.63
N MET A 155 5.84 13.75 -13.80
CA MET A 155 6.39 15.07 -14.04
C MET A 155 5.53 16.17 -13.40
N GLU A 156 6.17 17.20 -12.83
CA GLU A 156 5.46 18.41 -12.37
C GLU A 156 4.82 19.15 -13.54
N GLU A 157 3.71 19.89 -13.33
CA GLU A 157 2.94 20.56 -14.39
C GLU A 157 3.78 21.46 -15.31
N MET A 158 4.83 22.09 -14.78
CA MET A 158 5.70 23.01 -15.53
C MET A 158 6.83 22.30 -16.29
N GLU A 159 7.06 21.00 -16.07
CA GLU A 159 8.11 20.26 -16.78
C GLU A 159 7.72 20.00 -18.25
N SER A 160 8.65 20.24 -19.17
CA SER A 160 8.43 20.00 -20.61
C SER A 160 8.68 18.53 -20.98
N THR A 161 7.73 17.94 -21.70
CA THR A 161 7.82 16.56 -22.24
C THR A 161 8.93 16.41 -23.28
N SER A 162 9.32 17.49 -23.96
CA SER A 162 10.40 17.47 -24.96
C SER A 162 11.80 17.27 -24.40
N SER A 163 11.94 17.18 -23.08
CA SER A 163 13.23 17.02 -22.40
C SER A 163 13.50 15.59 -21.90
N ARG A 164 12.50 14.70 -21.94
CA ARG A 164 12.54 13.34 -21.37
C ARG A 164 11.91 12.31 -22.30
N GLY A 165 12.22 11.03 -22.07
CA GLY A 165 11.41 9.94 -22.61
C GLY A 165 10.09 9.85 -21.85
N ILE A 166 8.97 9.76 -22.54
CA ILE A 166 7.62 9.67 -21.96
C ILE A 166 7.07 8.28 -22.19
N VAL A 167 6.50 7.67 -21.14
CA VAL A 167 5.94 6.32 -21.18
C VAL A 167 4.43 6.32 -21.00
N GLU A 168 3.75 5.42 -21.68
CA GLU A 168 2.36 5.07 -21.42
C GLU A 168 2.32 3.71 -20.73
N VAL A 169 1.76 3.65 -19.53
CA VAL A 169 1.82 2.46 -18.66
C VAL A 169 0.41 1.93 -18.42
N CYS A 170 0.19 0.66 -18.72
CA CYS A 170 -1.04 -0.03 -18.37
C CYS A 170 -1.15 -0.16 -16.85
N SER A 171 -2.19 0.42 -16.25
CA SER A 171 -2.41 0.44 -14.80
C SER A 171 -2.58 -0.94 -14.16
N GLU A 172 -3.08 -1.92 -14.91
CA GLU A 172 -3.31 -3.28 -14.41
C GLU A 172 -2.07 -4.17 -14.53
N SER A 173 -1.44 -4.20 -15.71
CA SER A 173 -0.32 -5.09 -15.98
C SER A 173 1.04 -4.50 -15.61
N HIS A 174 1.12 -3.18 -15.45
CA HIS A 174 2.34 -2.38 -15.39
C HIS A 174 3.20 -2.46 -16.66
N ARG A 175 2.68 -3.01 -17.77
CA ARG A 175 3.39 -3.04 -19.05
C ARG A 175 3.42 -1.63 -19.65
N ILE A 176 4.57 -1.22 -20.15
CA ILE A 176 4.70 -0.02 -20.97
C ILE A 176 4.18 -0.35 -22.37
N THR A 177 3.13 0.35 -22.79
CA THR A 177 2.46 0.15 -24.08
C THR A 177 3.10 0.98 -25.18
N ASN A 178 3.65 2.13 -24.82
CA ASN A 178 4.29 3.06 -25.73
C ASN A 178 5.42 3.80 -25.02
N PHE A 179 6.51 4.07 -25.74
CA PHE A 179 7.61 4.92 -25.26
C PHE A 179 7.91 5.96 -26.34
N LEU A 180 7.93 7.23 -25.96
CA LEU A 180 8.19 8.35 -26.86
C LEU A 180 9.44 9.08 -26.38
N GLU A 181 10.53 9.06 -27.14
CA GLU A 181 11.74 9.79 -26.76
C GLU A 181 11.60 11.27 -27.10
N LYS A 182 11.55 12.13 -26.07
CA LYS A 182 11.49 13.59 -26.17
C LYS A 182 10.40 14.09 -27.13
N PRO A 183 9.13 13.69 -26.94
CA PRO A 183 8.05 14.06 -27.82
C PRO A 183 7.79 15.57 -27.80
N ALA A 184 7.28 16.08 -28.92
CA ALA A 184 6.78 17.45 -28.98
C ALA A 184 5.60 17.65 -28.00
N PRO A 185 5.38 18.88 -27.50
CA PRO A 185 4.21 19.17 -26.68
C PRO A 185 2.91 18.78 -27.40
N GLY A 186 2.02 18.08 -26.71
CA GLY A 186 0.73 17.63 -27.26
C GLY A 186 0.75 16.31 -28.04
N THR A 187 1.90 15.63 -28.17
CA THR A 187 1.96 14.30 -28.82
C THR A 187 1.32 13.18 -27.98
N THR A 188 1.31 13.32 -26.66
CA THR A 188 0.68 12.38 -25.72
C THR A 188 0.12 13.15 -24.53
N ASP A 189 -0.93 12.61 -23.91
CA ASP A 189 -1.48 13.11 -22.64
C ASP A 189 -0.70 12.57 -21.43
N SER A 190 0.18 11.59 -21.62
CA SER A 190 0.99 11.03 -20.54
C SER A 190 2.01 12.04 -20.02
N ARG A 191 2.08 12.16 -18.68
CA ARG A 191 3.11 12.91 -17.94
C ARG A 191 4.07 12.01 -17.17
N LEU A 192 4.17 10.74 -17.57
CA LEU A 192 5.06 9.77 -16.95
C LEU A 192 6.41 9.79 -17.65
N ALA A 193 7.43 10.37 -17.01
CA ALA A 193 8.78 10.45 -17.56
C ALA A 193 9.64 9.26 -17.14
N SER A 194 10.31 8.66 -18.11
CA SER A 194 11.34 7.65 -17.91
C SER A 194 12.72 8.29 -17.87
N VAL A 195 13.60 7.73 -17.05
CA VAL A 195 15.02 8.10 -16.97
C VAL A 195 15.88 6.91 -17.31
N VAL A 196 17.18 7.15 -17.58
CA VAL A 196 18.16 6.06 -17.75
C VAL A 196 18.37 5.37 -16.41
N PHE A 197 17.46 4.44 -16.14
CA PHE A 197 17.45 3.52 -15.03
C PHE A 197 16.63 2.32 -15.49
N TYR A 198 17.31 1.42 -16.20
CA TYR A 198 16.74 0.29 -16.92
C TYR A 198 17.32 -1.02 -16.42
N CYS A 199 16.53 -2.09 -16.44
CA CYS A 199 17.03 -3.45 -16.23
C CYS A 199 16.76 -4.27 -17.49
N PHE A 200 17.82 -4.86 -18.02
CA PHE A 200 17.82 -5.69 -19.21
C PHE A 200 18.13 -7.13 -18.87
N GLN A 201 17.32 -8.06 -19.36
CA GLN A 201 17.62 -9.48 -19.34
C GLN A 201 18.78 -9.77 -20.29
N ARG A 202 19.63 -10.71 -19.90
CA ARG A 202 20.77 -11.20 -20.68
C ARG A 202 20.45 -11.46 -22.15
N LYS A 203 19.26 -12.03 -22.43
CA LYS A 203 18.81 -12.37 -23.79
C LYS A 203 18.51 -11.14 -24.65
N THR A 204 18.04 -10.06 -24.05
CA THR A 204 17.57 -8.84 -24.73
C THR A 204 18.74 -7.95 -25.11
N LEU A 205 19.86 -8.05 -24.38
CA LEU A 205 21.11 -7.41 -24.75
C LEU A 205 21.63 -7.85 -26.13
N ASN A 206 21.24 -9.04 -26.64
CA ASN A 206 21.59 -9.48 -27.99
C ASN A 206 21.00 -8.59 -29.09
N CYS A 207 19.94 -7.82 -28.79
CA CYS A 207 19.29 -6.91 -29.73
C CYS A 207 20.06 -5.58 -29.92
N LEU A 208 21.11 -5.32 -29.13
CA LEU A 208 21.91 -4.10 -29.24
C LEU A 208 22.57 -3.99 -30.62
N SER A 209 23.10 -5.10 -31.15
CA SER A 209 23.75 -5.13 -32.47
C SER A 209 22.77 -4.84 -33.61
N GLU A 210 21.56 -5.38 -33.53
CA GLU A 210 20.47 -5.09 -34.48
C GLU A 210 20.11 -3.61 -34.44
N PHE A 211 19.87 -3.05 -33.24
CA PHE A 211 19.55 -1.62 -33.10
C PHE A 211 20.68 -0.73 -33.65
N LEU A 212 21.94 -1.01 -33.29
CA LEU A 212 23.09 -0.23 -33.75
C LEU A 212 23.27 -0.30 -35.28
N SER A 213 22.85 -1.39 -35.93
CA SER A 213 22.85 -1.50 -37.39
C SER A 213 21.74 -0.69 -38.07
N LEU A 214 20.61 -0.49 -37.39
CA LEU A 214 19.48 0.29 -37.91
C LEU A 214 19.67 1.80 -37.71
N TYR A 215 20.41 2.21 -36.67
CA TYR A 215 20.61 3.60 -36.28
C TYR A 215 22.10 4.00 -36.41
N GLU A 216 22.50 4.30 -37.64
CA GLU A 216 23.88 4.66 -37.96
C GLU A 216 24.30 6.03 -37.37
N ASN A 217 23.37 6.97 -37.26
CA ASN A 217 23.62 8.29 -36.71
C ASN A 217 23.80 8.25 -35.19
N THR A 218 24.88 8.85 -34.70
CA THR A 218 25.20 8.93 -33.26
C THR A 218 24.09 9.58 -32.42
N GLU A 219 23.33 10.53 -32.99
CA GLU A 219 22.24 11.23 -32.30
C GLU A 219 21.09 10.29 -31.91
N ASP A 220 20.89 9.23 -32.70
CA ASP A 220 19.86 8.23 -32.46
C ASP A 220 20.33 7.09 -31.53
N ARG A 221 21.63 6.99 -31.25
CA ARG A 221 22.24 5.95 -30.38
C ARG A 221 22.11 6.27 -28.89
N VAL A 222 21.02 6.90 -28.49
CA VAL A 222 20.68 7.19 -27.09
C VAL A 222 19.75 6.12 -26.52
N LEU A 223 19.87 5.83 -25.22
CA LEU A 223 19.08 4.76 -24.60
C LEU A 223 17.56 5.00 -24.67
N GLY A 224 17.11 6.24 -24.73
CA GLY A 224 15.69 6.56 -24.92
C GLY A 224 15.16 6.08 -26.28
N LYS A 225 15.91 6.28 -27.36
CA LYS A 225 15.59 5.75 -28.70
C LYS A 225 15.66 4.23 -28.74
N PHE A 226 16.60 3.63 -28.03
CA PHE A 226 16.63 2.17 -27.88
C PHE A 226 15.38 1.65 -27.17
N MET A 227 14.93 2.27 -26.08
CA MET A 227 13.69 1.88 -25.39
C MET A 227 12.45 2.09 -26.28
N GLU A 228 12.39 3.20 -27.02
CA GLU A 228 11.35 3.46 -28.03
C GLU A 228 11.29 2.35 -29.07
N TRP A 229 12.42 1.98 -29.68
CA TRP A 229 12.50 0.87 -30.63
C TRP A 229 12.13 -0.48 -29.99
N LEU A 230 12.67 -0.77 -28.80
CA LEU A 230 12.50 -2.04 -28.10
C LEU A 230 11.03 -2.31 -27.77
N ILE A 231 10.31 -1.28 -27.32
CA ILE A 231 8.88 -1.35 -26.93
C ILE A 231 7.99 -1.27 -28.16
N ASN A 232 8.19 -0.26 -29.01
CA ASN A 232 7.24 0.08 -30.06
C ASN A 232 7.44 -0.77 -31.32
N VAL A 233 8.67 -1.17 -31.63
CA VAL A 233 9.03 -1.88 -32.87
C VAL A 233 9.31 -3.35 -32.58
N ALA A 234 10.30 -3.65 -31.73
CA ALA A 234 10.67 -5.04 -31.40
C ALA A 234 9.63 -5.75 -30.50
N LYS A 235 8.66 -5.00 -29.96
CA LYS A 235 7.55 -5.49 -29.12
C LYS A 235 7.99 -6.29 -27.90
N VAL A 236 9.20 -6.04 -27.41
CA VAL A 236 9.73 -6.69 -26.20
C VAL A 236 8.90 -6.22 -24.99
N PRO A 237 8.45 -7.14 -24.11
CA PRO A 237 7.73 -6.75 -22.89
C PRO A 237 8.64 -5.96 -21.93
N VAL A 238 8.34 -4.68 -21.78
CA VAL A 238 8.96 -3.79 -20.77
C VAL A 238 7.89 -3.40 -19.77
N TYR A 239 8.21 -3.50 -18.47
CA TYR A 239 7.36 -3.11 -17.37
C TYR A 239 7.85 -1.80 -16.76
N GLY A 240 6.92 -0.99 -16.26
CA GLY A 240 7.19 0.27 -15.58
C GLY A 240 7.14 0.09 -14.06
N MET A 241 8.09 0.69 -13.34
CA MET A 241 8.02 0.88 -11.89
C MET A 241 8.06 2.36 -11.55
N LYS A 242 7.06 2.84 -10.80
CA LYS A 242 6.92 4.25 -10.42
C LYS A 242 7.78 4.54 -9.19
N LEU A 243 8.63 5.55 -9.27
CA LEU A 243 9.26 6.13 -8.09
C LEU A 243 8.43 7.31 -7.55
N PRO A 244 8.34 7.47 -6.22
CA PRO A 244 7.52 8.51 -5.58
C PRO A 244 8.11 9.92 -5.74
N THR A 245 9.29 10.05 -6.33
CA THR A 245 9.99 11.32 -6.47
C THR A 245 10.55 11.52 -7.87
N GLY A 246 10.62 12.77 -8.32
CA GLY A 246 11.24 13.13 -9.59
C GLY A 246 12.76 13.04 -9.60
N PHE A 247 13.30 12.88 -10.81
CA PHE A 247 14.73 12.93 -11.10
C PHE A 247 15.09 14.25 -11.76
N GLN A 248 16.29 14.75 -11.47
CA GLN A 248 16.72 16.08 -11.89
C GLN A 248 18.14 16.07 -12.45
N LEU A 249 18.53 17.16 -13.13
CA LEU A 249 19.81 17.26 -13.85
C LEU A 249 20.02 16.22 -14.97
N ILE A 250 18.93 15.78 -15.59
CA ILE A 250 18.95 14.78 -16.66
C ILE A 250 19.29 15.44 -18.00
N GLY A 251 20.26 14.86 -18.71
CA GLY A 251 20.71 15.34 -20.01
C GLY A 251 21.62 16.57 -19.94
N GLN A 252 21.54 17.42 -20.96
CA GLN A 252 22.21 18.72 -20.97
C GLN A 252 21.40 19.71 -20.14
N VAL A 253 22.04 20.30 -19.13
CA VAL A 253 21.42 21.22 -18.17
C VAL A 253 22.27 22.47 -18.00
N GLY A 254 21.64 23.57 -17.59
CA GLY A 254 22.33 24.83 -17.31
C GLY A 254 22.62 25.05 -15.83
N LEU A 255 23.35 26.13 -15.54
CA LEU A 255 23.67 26.59 -14.19
C LEU A 255 22.40 26.97 -13.41
N SER A 256 21.37 27.49 -14.07
CA SER A 256 20.06 27.77 -13.45
C SER A 256 19.38 26.51 -12.92
N ASP A 257 19.43 25.41 -13.67
CA ASP A 257 18.86 24.13 -13.23
C ASP A 257 19.65 23.58 -12.04
N TYR A 258 20.99 23.59 -12.15
CA TYR A 258 21.88 23.13 -11.09
C TYR A 258 21.65 23.88 -9.77
N THR A 259 21.56 25.21 -9.81
CA THR A 259 21.37 26.06 -8.63
C THR A 259 19.96 25.96 -8.04
N LYS A 260 18.93 25.87 -8.88
CA LYS A 260 17.54 25.62 -8.45
C LYS A 260 17.46 24.37 -7.59
N TRP A 261 18.05 23.28 -8.05
CA TRP A 261 17.98 21.99 -7.34
C TRP A 261 18.83 21.97 -6.08
N LEU A 262 20.04 22.53 -6.10
CA LEU A 262 20.86 22.67 -4.90
C LEU A 262 20.16 23.46 -3.79
N THR A 263 19.49 24.56 -4.16
CA THR A 263 18.76 25.41 -3.21
C THR A 263 17.54 24.67 -2.65
N PHE A 264 16.75 24.02 -3.52
CA PHE A 264 15.57 23.25 -3.13
C PHE A 264 15.90 22.14 -2.11
N TYR A 265 16.96 21.37 -2.35
CA TYR A 265 17.36 20.29 -1.45
C TYR A 265 18.03 20.78 -0.17
N SER A 266 18.72 21.91 -0.21
CA SER A 266 19.28 22.55 0.99
C SER A 266 18.18 23.06 1.91
N ALA A 267 17.10 23.64 1.35
CA ALA A 267 15.94 24.12 2.11
C ALA A 267 15.08 22.99 2.71
N LYS A 268 14.97 21.84 2.03
CA LYS A 268 14.23 20.66 2.54
C LYS A 268 14.85 20.06 3.81
N LYS A 269 16.15 20.28 4.06
CA LYS A 269 16.87 19.75 5.24
C LYS A 269 16.56 20.46 6.56
N THR A 270 15.95 21.64 6.51
CA THR A 270 15.81 22.53 7.69
C THR A 270 14.37 22.77 8.15
N GLY A 271 13.34 22.16 7.55
CA GLY A 271 12.00 22.76 7.62
C GLY A 271 10.77 21.92 7.92
N ASN A 272 10.80 20.59 8.05
CA ASN A 272 9.56 19.84 8.31
C ASN A 272 9.67 18.93 9.53
N THR A 273 9.15 19.41 10.67
CA THR A 273 8.60 18.51 11.69
C THR A 273 7.44 17.77 11.04
N VAL A 274 7.67 16.53 10.58
CA VAL A 274 6.61 15.71 10.00
C VAL A 274 5.57 15.45 11.08
N LYS A 275 4.39 16.05 10.88
CA LYS A 275 3.26 15.97 11.79
C LYS A 275 2.80 14.51 11.84
N ALA A 276 2.65 13.95 13.04
CA ALA A 276 2.11 12.61 13.21
C ALA A 276 0.73 12.50 12.53
N ILE A 277 0.53 11.43 11.76
CA ILE A 277 -0.75 11.13 11.12
C ILE A 277 -1.47 10.14 12.01
N THR A 278 -2.68 10.51 12.44
CA THR A 278 -3.54 9.67 13.26
C THR A 278 -4.81 9.38 12.48
N CYS A 279 -5.14 8.10 12.33
CA CYS A 279 -6.36 7.65 11.69
C CYS A 279 -7.15 6.77 12.66
N ARG A 280 -8.45 7.03 12.75
CA ARG A 280 -9.40 6.29 13.59
C ARG A 280 -10.38 5.53 12.71
N SER A 281 -10.73 4.32 13.12
CA SER A 281 -11.76 3.48 12.52
C SER A 281 -12.73 3.04 13.63
N TYR A 282 -14.01 3.02 13.31
CA TYR A 282 -15.07 2.76 14.28
C TYR A 282 -15.49 1.29 14.29
N ALA A 283 -15.99 0.85 15.43
CA ALA A 283 -16.61 -0.45 15.54
C ALA A 283 -17.89 -0.53 14.71
N ARG A 284 -18.34 -1.75 14.42
CA ARG A 284 -19.57 -2.04 13.69
C ARG A 284 -20.46 -3.03 14.41
N ILE A 285 -21.74 -2.97 14.13
CA ILE A 285 -22.76 -3.91 14.59
C ILE A 285 -23.54 -4.45 13.39
N GLY A 286 -23.65 -5.78 13.27
CA GLY A 286 -24.54 -6.40 12.31
C GLY A 286 -25.99 -6.25 12.78
N ILE A 287 -26.80 -5.48 12.05
CA ILE A 287 -28.21 -5.28 12.38
C ILE A 287 -28.99 -6.52 11.98
N ILE A 288 -28.84 -7.03 10.76
CA ILE A 288 -29.55 -8.21 10.28
C ILE A 288 -28.79 -8.91 9.13
N GLY A 289 -29.14 -10.16 8.84
CA GLY A 289 -28.62 -10.97 7.74
C GLY A 289 -27.41 -11.84 8.11
N ASN A 290 -26.73 -11.54 9.22
CA ASN A 290 -25.62 -12.34 9.70
C ASN A 290 -26.10 -13.70 10.24
N PRO A 291 -25.44 -14.82 9.90
CA PRO A 291 -24.06 -14.93 9.38
C PRO A 291 -23.94 -15.16 7.85
N SER A 292 -24.92 -14.76 7.03
CA SER A 292 -25.00 -15.15 5.62
C SER A 292 -23.94 -14.53 4.68
N ASP A 293 -23.18 -13.52 5.13
CA ASP A 293 -22.20 -12.79 4.32
C ASP A 293 -21.06 -13.67 3.79
N GLY A 294 -20.64 -14.69 4.55
CA GLY A 294 -19.66 -15.68 4.08
C GLY A 294 -20.23 -16.77 3.16
N TYR A 295 -21.53 -16.71 2.84
CA TYR A 295 -22.30 -17.76 2.16
C TYR A 295 -23.10 -17.24 0.96
N TYR A 296 -22.62 -16.14 0.37
CA TYR A 296 -23.29 -15.43 -0.71
C TYR A 296 -24.67 -14.84 -0.36
N GLY A 297 -24.85 -14.48 0.91
CA GLY A 297 -26.07 -13.84 1.40
C GLY A 297 -25.97 -12.32 1.45
N LYS A 298 -26.86 -11.72 2.24
CA LYS A 298 -26.99 -10.27 2.37
C LYS A 298 -26.98 -9.87 3.84
N THR A 299 -26.52 -8.65 4.12
CA THR A 299 -26.47 -8.12 5.50
C THR A 299 -26.74 -6.62 5.53
N ILE A 300 -27.25 -6.13 6.66
CA ILE A 300 -27.23 -4.71 7.00
C ILE A 300 -26.42 -4.54 8.27
N ALA A 301 -25.45 -3.64 8.24
CA ALA A 301 -24.63 -3.31 9.39
C ALA A 301 -24.46 -1.79 9.53
N MET A 302 -24.05 -1.37 10.72
CA MET A 302 -23.83 0.04 11.03
C MET A 302 -22.53 0.26 11.81
N THR A 303 -21.79 1.32 11.49
CA THR A 303 -20.68 1.78 12.35
C THR A 303 -21.18 2.56 13.56
N ILE A 304 -20.53 2.36 14.71
CA ILE A 304 -20.91 2.96 15.98
C ILE A 304 -19.75 3.73 16.60
N ALA A 305 -20.03 4.94 17.08
CA ALA A 305 -19.04 5.84 17.67
C ALA A 305 -18.61 5.41 19.09
N ASN A 306 -19.39 4.52 19.73
CA ASN A 306 -19.11 4.01 21.08
C ASN A 306 -17.71 3.42 21.20
N PHE A 307 -17.26 2.70 20.17
CA PHE A 307 -16.00 1.99 20.18
C PHE A 307 -15.20 2.26 18.89
N TRP A 308 -13.89 2.35 19.02
CA TRP A 308 -12.97 2.70 17.95
C TRP A 308 -11.59 2.07 18.18
N ALA A 309 -10.86 1.94 17.07
CA ALA A 309 -9.43 1.68 17.05
C ALA A 309 -8.74 2.81 16.29
N GLU A 310 -7.60 3.26 16.80
CA GLU A 310 -6.83 4.38 16.26
C GLU A 310 -5.39 3.93 16.05
N ALA A 311 -4.79 4.33 14.94
CA ALA A 311 -3.37 4.13 14.67
C ALA A 311 -2.72 5.48 14.42
N THR A 312 -1.52 5.66 14.97
CA THR A 312 -0.70 6.85 14.76
C THR A 312 0.63 6.45 14.16
N ILE A 313 0.98 7.05 13.02
CA ILE A 313 2.28 6.94 12.38
C ILE A 313 3.02 8.27 12.45
N CYS A 314 4.31 8.22 12.74
CA CYS A 314 5.18 9.39 12.82
C CYS A 314 6.56 9.03 12.31
N GLU A 315 7.22 9.91 11.55
CA GLU A 315 8.60 9.69 11.11
C GLU A 315 9.53 9.50 12.31
N SER A 316 10.46 8.56 12.20
CA SER A 316 11.47 8.32 13.24
C SER A 316 12.73 7.70 12.65
N LYS A 317 13.82 7.69 13.43
CA LYS A 317 15.12 7.16 12.98
C LYS A 317 15.08 5.66 12.68
N HIS A 318 14.26 4.92 13.41
CA HIS A 318 14.15 3.45 13.35
C HIS A 318 12.70 3.04 13.15
N LEU A 319 12.45 1.98 12.39
CA LEU A 319 11.11 1.41 12.30
C LEU A 319 10.74 0.81 13.67
N VAL A 320 9.79 1.43 14.37
CA VAL A 320 9.40 1.01 15.73
C VAL A 320 7.89 0.77 15.78
N LEU A 321 7.50 -0.46 16.11
CA LEU A 321 6.12 -0.78 16.47
C LEU A 321 5.99 -0.68 18.00
N ILE A 322 5.23 0.29 18.49
CA ILE A 322 5.07 0.51 19.94
C ILE A 322 4.00 -0.46 20.47
N PRO A 323 4.34 -1.32 21.45
CA PRO A 323 3.36 -2.18 22.11
C PRO A 323 2.35 -1.34 22.88
N HIS A 324 1.07 -1.72 22.83
CA HIS A 324 0.06 -1.04 23.62
C HIS A 324 0.22 -1.45 25.11
N PRO A 325 0.32 -0.50 26.07
CA PRO A 325 0.61 -0.83 27.46
C PRO A 325 -0.31 -1.88 28.10
N LEU A 326 -1.61 -1.82 27.78
CA LEU A 326 -2.59 -2.79 28.27
C LEU A 326 -2.78 -4.01 27.37
N ASN A 327 -2.57 -3.88 26.06
CA ASN A 327 -2.99 -4.91 25.11
C ASN A 327 -1.82 -5.78 24.62
N ASP A 328 -0.60 -5.26 24.69
CA ASP A 328 0.66 -5.96 24.46
C ASP A 328 1.60 -5.74 25.66
N PRO A 329 1.21 -6.10 26.91
CA PRO A 329 2.06 -5.89 28.07
C PRO A 329 3.36 -6.69 27.93
N THR A 330 4.49 -5.99 28.07
CA THR A 330 5.84 -6.58 28.08
C THR A 330 6.47 -6.57 29.46
N GLU A 331 5.83 -5.90 30.43
CA GLU A 331 6.27 -5.77 31.81
C GLU A 331 5.10 -6.14 32.72
N PHE A 332 5.39 -6.93 33.76
CA PHE A 332 4.40 -7.47 34.69
C PHE A 332 4.90 -7.28 36.13
N GLY A 333 3.97 -7.08 37.08
CA GLY A 333 4.33 -6.92 38.49
C GLY A 333 4.96 -8.17 39.10
N SER A 334 4.56 -9.36 38.62
CA SER A 334 5.06 -10.65 39.08
C SER A 334 4.76 -11.76 38.05
N LEU A 335 5.36 -12.95 38.26
CA LEU A 335 5.01 -14.14 37.47
C LEU A 335 3.54 -14.56 37.64
N LEU A 336 2.96 -14.31 38.81
CA LEU A 336 1.55 -14.59 39.09
C LEU A 336 0.64 -13.68 38.25
N ASP A 337 0.98 -12.40 38.13
CA ASP A 337 0.25 -11.44 37.29
C ASP A 337 0.33 -11.84 35.81
N LEU A 338 1.53 -12.21 35.34
CA LEU A 338 1.71 -12.74 33.98
C LEU A 338 0.83 -13.98 33.75
N TYR A 339 0.83 -14.94 34.68
CA TYR A 339 0.02 -16.16 34.55
C TYR A 339 -1.48 -15.84 34.42
N TYR A 340 -2.03 -14.98 35.28
CA TYR A 340 -3.46 -14.67 35.23
C TYR A 340 -3.84 -13.83 34.01
N ILE A 341 -3.02 -12.83 33.65
CA ILE A 341 -3.27 -12.00 32.46
C ILE A 341 -3.16 -12.85 31.21
N SER A 342 -2.11 -13.65 31.05
CA SER A 342 -1.95 -14.51 29.86
C SER A 342 -3.04 -15.59 29.77
N ARG A 343 -3.50 -16.14 30.89
CA ARG A 343 -4.61 -17.10 30.89
C ARG A 343 -5.93 -16.46 30.45
N LYS A 344 -6.17 -15.21 30.85
CA LYS A 344 -7.43 -14.50 30.57
C LYS A 344 -7.44 -13.82 29.20
N GLU A 345 -6.37 -13.12 28.87
CA GLU A 345 -6.28 -12.26 27.69
C GLU A 345 -5.53 -12.90 26.52
N GLY A 346 -4.91 -14.07 26.75
CA GLY A 346 -4.03 -14.73 25.82
C GLY A 346 -2.65 -14.07 25.73
N TYR A 347 -1.87 -14.53 24.76
CA TYR A 347 -0.48 -14.09 24.54
C TYR A 347 -0.34 -13.06 23.42
N LEU A 348 -1.41 -12.81 22.65
CA LEU A 348 -1.36 -12.09 21.39
C LEU A 348 -2.20 -10.81 21.45
N GLY A 349 -1.55 -9.65 21.32
CA GLY A 349 -2.20 -8.36 21.22
C GLY A 349 -2.24 -7.79 19.80
N GLY A 350 -2.29 -6.46 19.67
CA GLY A 350 -2.40 -5.76 18.40
C GLY A 350 -1.06 -5.58 17.68
N LEU A 351 0.07 -5.80 18.35
CA LEU A 351 1.40 -5.66 17.76
C LEU A 351 1.61 -6.56 16.54
N ARG A 352 1.15 -7.82 16.61
CA ARG A 352 1.19 -8.76 15.47
C ARG A 352 0.42 -8.24 14.26
N LEU A 353 -0.69 -7.53 14.49
CA LEU A 353 -1.52 -6.97 13.42
C LEU A 353 -0.81 -5.81 12.73
N LEU A 354 -0.13 -4.95 13.50
CA LEU A 354 0.70 -3.89 12.94
C LEU A 354 1.84 -4.48 12.09
N GLN A 355 2.53 -5.50 12.59
CA GLN A 355 3.62 -6.15 11.86
C GLN A 355 3.13 -6.80 10.56
N ALA A 356 2.04 -7.56 10.61
CA ALA A 356 1.47 -8.20 9.44
C ALA A 356 0.97 -7.17 8.41
N THR A 357 0.39 -6.05 8.88
CA THR A 357 -0.01 -4.92 8.04
C THR A 357 1.19 -4.30 7.33
N CYS A 358 2.29 -4.02 8.03
CA CYS A 358 3.50 -3.48 7.40
C CYS A 358 4.10 -4.45 6.37
N LYS A 359 4.16 -5.76 6.68
CA LYS A 359 4.65 -6.78 5.75
C LYS A 359 3.82 -6.81 4.46
N LYS A 360 2.50 -6.94 4.60
CA LYS A 360 1.61 -7.01 3.44
C LYS A 360 1.59 -5.68 2.68
N PHE A 361 1.69 -4.54 3.35
CA PHE A 361 1.74 -3.22 2.69
C PHE A 361 2.99 -3.12 1.80
N TYR A 362 4.14 -3.53 2.32
CA TYR A 362 5.37 -3.61 1.54
C TYR A 362 5.22 -4.55 0.34
N HIS A 363 4.63 -5.74 0.54
CA HIS A 363 4.36 -6.68 -0.53
C HIS A 363 3.47 -6.09 -1.62
N PHE A 364 2.35 -5.47 -1.22
CA PHE A 364 1.41 -4.80 -2.12
C PHE A 364 2.12 -3.73 -2.95
N CYS A 365 2.92 -2.86 -2.32
CA CYS A 365 3.69 -1.86 -3.03
C CYS A 365 4.67 -2.49 -4.02
N SER A 366 5.37 -3.55 -3.62
CA SER A 366 6.27 -4.30 -4.49
C SER A 366 5.55 -4.90 -5.70
N GLU A 367 4.39 -5.54 -5.53
CA GLU A 367 3.63 -6.13 -6.65
C GLU A 367 3.07 -5.09 -7.60
N LYS A 368 2.65 -3.94 -7.05
CA LYS A 368 2.10 -2.80 -7.80
C LYS A 368 3.17 -1.87 -8.38
N GLY A 369 4.45 -2.22 -8.26
CA GLY A 369 5.55 -1.40 -8.79
C GLY A 369 5.60 0.00 -8.16
N ILE A 370 5.20 0.11 -6.90
CA ILE A 370 5.26 1.33 -6.10
C ILE A 370 6.53 1.23 -5.24
N ALA A 371 7.51 2.06 -5.53
CA ALA A 371 8.73 2.09 -4.73
C ALA A 371 8.49 2.80 -3.38
N LEU A 372 8.96 2.19 -2.30
CA LEU A 372 8.91 2.76 -0.95
C LEU A 372 10.27 3.38 -0.58
N SER A 373 10.22 4.56 0.04
CA SER A 373 11.37 5.20 0.68
C SER A 373 11.85 4.40 1.91
N LYS A 374 13.16 4.40 2.19
CA LYS A 374 13.76 3.86 3.44
C LYS A 374 13.56 4.76 4.67
N GLN A 375 12.71 5.79 4.56
CA GLN A 375 12.31 6.56 5.73
C GLN A 375 11.61 5.66 6.74
N ASN A 376 12.15 5.64 7.95
CA ASN A 376 11.63 4.87 9.05
C ASN A 376 10.50 5.63 9.76
N PHE A 377 9.68 4.89 10.49
CA PHE A 377 8.57 5.46 11.23
C PHE A 377 8.28 4.68 12.52
N THR A 378 7.64 5.38 13.45
CA THR A 378 7.05 4.80 14.64
C THR A 378 5.56 4.61 14.39
N LEU A 379 5.06 3.40 14.61
CA LEU A 379 3.65 3.05 14.50
C LEU A 379 3.13 2.57 15.85
N LYS A 380 2.06 3.19 16.33
CA LYS A 380 1.38 2.80 17.57
C LYS A 380 -0.12 2.71 17.33
N TYR A 381 -0.82 2.01 18.21
CA TYR A 381 -2.28 1.98 18.18
C TYR A 381 -2.88 2.25 19.57
N ASN A 382 -4.14 2.64 19.58
CA ASN A 382 -4.98 2.77 20.76
C ASN A 382 -6.38 2.23 20.43
N VAL A 383 -7.08 1.69 21.42
CA VAL A 383 -8.38 1.05 21.20
C VAL A 383 -9.20 1.08 22.49
N ASN A 384 -10.50 1.37 22.38
CA ASN A 384 -11.45 1.22 23.49
C ASN A 384 -12.46 0.08 23.26
N ILE A 385 -12.32 -0.66 22.16
CA ILE A 385 -13.07 -1.88 21.87
C ILE A 385 -12.68 -2.97 22.89
N PRO A 386 -13.64 -3.57 23.61
CA PRO A 386 -13.37 -4.71 24.48
C PRO A 386 -12.87 -5.93 23.67
N ARG A 387 -11.82 -6.62 24.12
CA ARG A 387 -11.12 -7.70 23.38
C ARG A 387 -12.00 -8.83 22.82
N GLN A 388 -13.23 -8.99 23.30
CA GLN A 388 -14.11 -10.11 22.96
C GLN A 388 -15.50 -9.69 22.43
N VAL A 389 -15.68 -8.40 22.10
CA VAL A 389 -16.80 -7.95 21.27
C VAL A 389 -16.35 -8.14 19.83
N ASP A 390 -16.79 -9.22 19.18
CA ASP A 390 -16.32 -9.61 17.85
C ASP A 390 -16.46 -8.48 16.83
N LEU A 391 -15.33 -7.99 16.34
CA LEU A 391 -15.19 -6.86 15.42
C LEU A 391 -14.04 -7.11 14.41
N PRO A 392 -14.29 -7.83 13.31
CA PRO A 392 -13.37 -7.90 12.17
C PRO A 392 -13.35 -6.58 11.36
N LYS A 393 -12.30 -6.39 10.52
CA LYS A 393 -11.75 -5.09 10.07
C LYS A 393 -11.75 -4.85 8.52
N PRO A 394 -11.53 -3.60 7.97
CA PRO A 394 -12.13 -3.13 6.68
C PRO A 394 -11.33 -2.41 5.54
N ILE A 395 -11.67 -2.67 4.25
CA ILE A 395 -11.37 -2.10 2.85
C ILE A 395 -9.99 -1.49 2.41
N ARG A 396 -8.79 -2.09 2.44
CA ARG A 396 -8.26 -3.08 3.35
C ARG A 396 -9.06 -4.38 3.38
N ALA A 397 -10.05 -4.66 2.55
CA ALA A 397 -11.01 -5.75 2.82
C ALA A 397 -10.44 -7.03 2.28
N ASN A 398 -10.03 -7.01 1.01
CA ASN A 398 -9.26 -8.09 0.39
C ASN A 398 -7.84 -8.10 0.96
N PHE A 399 -7.18 -6.95 1.08
CA PHE A 399 -5.85 -6.87 1.69
C PHE A 399 -5.81 -7.35 3.16
N ILE A 400 -6.77 -6.97 4.01
CA ILE A 400 -6.92 -7.52 5.37
C ILE A 400 -7.36 -8.97 5.27
N LEU A 401 -8.19 -9.38 4.31
CA LEU A 401 -8.55 -10.80 4.14
C LEU A 401 -7.28 -11.60 3.97
N ASP A 402 -6.37 -11.18 3.09
CA ASP A 402 -5.09 -11.85 2.85
C ASP A 402 -4.17 -11.79 4.08
N VAL A 403 -4.13 -10.68 4.81
CA VAL A 403 -3.41 -10.58 6.10
C VAL A 403 -4.00 -11.55 7.13
N GLU A 404 -5.31 -11.62 7.24
CA GLU A 404 -6.02 -12.44 8.22
C GLU A 404 -5.91 -13.92 7.87
N THR A 405 -6.22 -14.32 6.64
CA THR A 405 -6.33 -15.73 6.23
C THR A 405 -5.00 -16.35 5.84
N GLU A 406 -4.11 -15.60 5.18
CA GLU A 406 -2.85 -16.15 4.66
C GLU A 406 -1.66 -15.95 5.61
N GLU A 407 -1.64 -14.85 6.39
CA GLU A 407 -0.53 -14.56 7.31
C GLU A 407 -0.84 -14.95 8.75
N LEU A 408 -2.09 -14.78 9.19
CA LEU A 408 -2.50 -14.98 10.58
C LEU A 408 -3.43 -16.19 10.77
N TYR A 409 -3.88 -16.83 9.68
CA TYR A 409 -4.80 -17.97 9.67
C TYR A 409 -6.12 -17.75 10.46
N ILE A 410 -6.64 -16.53 10.42
CA ILE A 410 -7.88 -16.10 11.06
C ILE A 410 -9.06 -16.28 10.08
N THR A 411 -10.14 -16.92 10.54
CA THR A 411 -11.40 -17.03 9.76
C THR A 411 -12.24 -15.77 9.94
N ALA A 412 -12.62 -15.09 8.86
CA ALA A 412 -13.33 -13.82 8.93
C ALA A 412 -14.43 -13.65 7.86
N GLY A 413 -15.53 -12.98 8.22
CA GLY A 413 -16.67 -12.67 7.34
C GLY A 413 -16.39 -11.52 6.38
N LEU A 414 -17.29 -11.29 5.41
CA LEU A 414 -17.15 -10.23 4.39
C LEU A 414 -17.75 -8.90 4.88
N GLN A 415 -18.83 -8.93 5.67
CA GLN A 415 -19.62 -7.73 6.01
C GLN A 415 -18.85 -6.71 6.84
N ASP A 416 -18.06 -7.20 7.80
CA ASP A 416 -17.41 -6.37 8.83
C ASP A 416 -16.49 -5.34 8.18
N ARG A 417 -15.87 -5.81 7.11
CA ARG A 417 -14.89 -5.09 6.32
C ARG A 417 -15.54 -3.98 5.52
N VAL A 418 -16.72 -4.23 4.98
CA VAL A 418 -17.39 -3.29 4.08
C VAL A 418 -17.89 -2.10 4.90
N VAL A 419 -18.60 -2.39 5.98
CA VAL A 419 -19.26 -1.35 6.78
C VAL A 419 -18.28 -0.35 7.42
N GLN A 420 -17.09 -0.77 7.86
CA GLN A 420 -16.17 0.18 8.50
C GLN A 420 -15.30 0.98 7.51
N VAL A 421 -15.43 0.80 6.19
CA VAL A 421 -14.92 1.77 5.22
C VAL A 421 -16.00 2.58 4.56
N TYR A 422 -17.15 1.98 4.25
CA TYR A 422 -18.29 2.76 3.78
C TYR A 422 -18.80 3.69 4.88
N GLU A 423 -18.66 3.27 6.15
CA GLU A 423 -19.14 3.95 7.35
C GLU A 423 -20.65 4.24 7.30
N GLY A 424 -21.24 4.64 8.43
CA GLY A 424 -22.69 4.83 8.54
C GLY A 424 -23.48 3.52 8.55
N LEU A 425 -24.67 3.54 7.94
CA LEU A 425 -25.60 2.42 7.83
C LEU A 425 -25.54 1.87 6.40
N VAL A 426 -25.23 0.58 6.23
CA VAL A 426 -24.94 0.00 4.90
C VAL A 426 -25.67 -1.32 4.72
N TYR A 427 -26.41 -1.43 3.63
CA TYR A 427 -26.92 -2.69 3.09
C TYR A 427 -25.88 -3.29 2.14
N MET A 428 -25.65 -4.59 2.26
CA MET A 428 -24.58 -5.30 1.55
C MET A 428 -25.11 -6.61 0.94
N ASP A 429 -24.92 -6.78 -0.36
CA ASP A 429 -25.30 -7.97 -1.13
C ASP A 429 -24.04 -8.69 -1.61
N PHE A 430 -23.78 -9.88 -1.08
CA PHE A 430 -22.64 -10.73 -1.43
C PHE A 430 -23.04 -11.87 -2.38
N SER A 431 -24.15 -11.75 -3.10
CA SER A 431 -24.64 -12.81 -3.98
C SER A 431 -23.57 -13.29 -4.95
N LYS A 432 -23.60 -14.61 -5.21
CA LYS A 432 -22.56 -15.30 -5.95
C LYS A 432 -22.34 -14.70 -7.34
N GLU A 433 -23.43 -14.34 -8.02
CA GLU A 433 -23.38 -13.71 -9.34
C GLU A 433 -22.61 -12.38 -9.33
N LEU A 434 -22.86 -11.50 -8.35
CA LEU A 434 -22.13 -10.25 -8.21
C LEU A 434 -20.66 -10.50 -7.90
N MET A 435 -20.39 -11.36 -6.91
CA MET A 435 -19.02 -11.67 -6.48
C MET A 435 -18.18 -12.27 -7.60
N GLU A 436 -18.74 -13.17 -8.42
CA GLU A 436 -18.05 -13.77 -9.57
C GLU A 436 -17.86 -12.78 -10.73
N LYS A 437 -18.84 -11.88 -10.96
CA LYS A 437 -18.81 -10.93 -12.06
C LYS A 437 -17.79 -9.82 -11.88
N GLN A 438 -17.69 -9.23 -10.68
CA GLN A 438 -16.87 -8.02 -10.45
C GLN A 438 -15.86 -8.16 -9.31
N GLY A 439 -15.84 -9.28 -8.59
CA GLY A 439 -14.91 -9.53 -7.48
C GLY A 439 -15.29 -8.84 -6.16
N TYR A 440 -16.46 -8.20 -6.10
CA TYR A 440 -17.01 -7.52 -4.91
C TYR A 440 -18.55 -7.49 -4.95
N GLY A 441 -19.19 -7.32 -3.79
CA GLY A 441 -20.65 -7.25 -3.64
C GLY A 441 -21.25 -5.88 -3.97
N ASP A 442 -22.57 -5.76 -3.91
CA ASP A 442 -23.25 -4.46 -4.03
C ASP A 442 -23.46 -3.84 -2.64
N TYR A 443 -23.07 -2.58 -2.47
CA TYR A 443 -23.01 -1.91 -1.17
C TYR A 443 -23.76 -0.58 -1.24
N ILE A 444 -24.90 -0.51 -0.57
CA ILE A 444 -25.84 0.59 -0.64
C ILE A 444 -25.86 1.32 0.70
N PRO A 445 -25.33 2.56 0.79
CA PRO A 445 -25.52 3.42 1.96
C PRO A 445 -27.01 3.71 2.16
N LEU A 446 -27.49 3.52 3.38
CA LEU A 446 -28.83 3.88 3.81
C LEU A 446 -28.78 5.17 4.65
N ASP A 447 -29.89 5.90 4.73
CA ASP A 447 -29.97 7.08 5.61
C ASP A 447 -29.82 6.64 7.07
N ILE A 448 -28.79 7.13 7.74
CA ILE A 448 -28.54 6.80 9.15
C ILE A 448 -29.66 7.27 10.07
N ASN A 449 -30.43 8.29 9.66
CA ASN A 449 -31.58 8.78 10.41
C ASN A 449 -32.80 7.84 10.34
N SER A 450 -32.78 6.85 9.44
CA SER A 450 -33.79 5.80 9.38
C SER A 450 -33.61 4.74 10.48
N ALA A 451 -32.43 4.66 11.10
CA ALA A 451 -32.13 3.71 12.16
C ALA A 451 -32.82 4.11 13.49
N PRO A 452 -33.58 3.19 14.13
CA PRO A 452 -34.13 3.45 15.45
C PRO A 452 -33.05 3.46 16.54
N PRO A 453 -33.37 3.94 17.76
CA PRO A 453 -32.43 3.94 18.88
C PRO A 453 -32.14 2.53 19.38
N PHE A 454 -31.13 1.88 18.81
CA PHE A 454 -30.66 0.58 19.26
C PHE A 454 -29.95 0.65 20.62
N TRP A 455 -29.91 -0.48 21.30
CA TRP A 455 -29.07 -0.71 22.48
C TRP A 455 -28.14 -1.91 22.26
N LEU A 456 -27.03 -1.92 22.98
CA LEU A 456 -26.03 -2.98 22.97
C LEU A 456 -25.80 -3.47 24.39
N ALA A 457 -25.76 -4.78 24.59
CA ALA A 457 -25.29 -5.40 25.82
C ALA A 457 -24.19 -6.43 25.53
N TYR A 458 -23.21 -6.55 26.43
CA TYR A 458 -22.08 -7.47 26.24
C TYR A 458 -21.49 -7.96 27.56
N LEU A 459 -20.76 -9.08 27.47
CA LEU A 459 -20.06 -9.71 28.59
C LEU A 459 -18.83 -8.90 29.01
N ARG A 460 -18.68 -8.66 30.32
CA ARG A 460 -17.51 -7.95 30.87
C ARG A 460 -16.23 -8.80 30.86
N ASP A 461 -16.38 -10.11 31.04
CA ASP A 461 -15.29 -11.08 31.11
C ASP A 461 -15.77 -12.43 30.53
N PRO A 462 -15.68 -12.63 29.22
CA PRO A 462 -16.22 -13.84 28.62
C PRO A 462 -15.17 -14.95 28.76
N SER A 463 -15.41 -15.88 29.68
CA SER A 463 -14.66 -17.13 29.77
C SER A 463 -15.17 -18.13 28.73
N ASP A 464 -14.26 -18.72 27.97
CA ASP A 464 -14.39 -20.01 27.24
C ASP A 464 -15.58 -20.22 26.28
N SER A 465 -16.19 -19.18 25.71
CA SER A 465 -17.23 -19.39 24.67
C SER A 465 -16.70 -19.53 23.25
N GLY A 466 -15.39 -19.35 23.02
CA GLY A 466 -14.77 -19.35 21.69
C GLY A 466 -14.26 -20.71 21.19
N THR A 467 -14.22 -21.73 22.05
CA THR A 467 -13.55 -23.01 21.76
C THR A 467 -14.48 -24.07 21.15
N ILE A 468 -15.77 -23.76 20.98
CA ILE A 468 -16.74 -24.67 20.36
C ILE A 468 -16.88 -24.30 18.89
N HIS A 469 -16.10 -24.97 18.04
CA HIS A 469 -16.15 -24.78 16.59
C HIS A 469 -17.54 -25.14 16.03
N SER A 470 -18.19 -24.16 15.38
CA SER A 470 -19.42 -24.44 14.61
C SER A 470 -19.08 -25.28 13.36
N ASN A 471 -19.91 -26.28 13.04
CA ASN A 471 -19.79 -27.04 11.80
C ASN A 471 -20.63 -26.47 10.64
N VAL A 472 -21.21 -25.27 10.81
CA VAL A 472 -22.13 -24.65 9.84
C VAL A 472 -21.47 -24.49 8.47
N ARG A 473 -20.21 -24.06 8.43
CA ARG A 473 -19.46 -23.91 7.17
C ARG A 473 -19.28 -25.24 6.45
N GLN A 474 -18.94 -26.30 7.18
CA GLN A 474 -18.77 -27.64 6.61
C GLN A 474 -20.12 -28.18 6.10
N ARG A 475 -21.21 -27.99 6.85
CA ARG A 475 -22.55 -28.38 6.44
C ARG A 475 -23.00 -27.66 5.16
N TRP A 476 -22.71 -26.37 5.05
CA TRP A 476 -22.98 -25.60 3.84
C TRP A 476 -22.17 -26.10 2.63
N LEU A 477 -20.86 -26.34 2.80
CA LEU A 477 -20.00 -26.91 1.74
C LEU A 477 -20.46 -28.29 1.27
N ASN A 478 -21.03 -29.08 2.20
CA ASN A 478 -21.61 -30.39 1.90
C ASN A 478 -23.03 -30.29 1.29
N GLY A 479 -23.58 -29.09 1.11
CA GLY A 479 -24.91 -28.88 0.53
C GLY A 479 -26.07 -29.25 1.47
N ASP A 480 -25.89 -29.20 2.79
CA ASP A 480 -26.97 -29.43 3.76
C ASP A 480 -28.15 -28.48 3.48
N THR A 481 -29.28 -29.05 3.05
CA THR A 481 -30.49 -28.32 2.65
C THR A 481 -30.94 -27.33 3.71
N LYS A 482 -30.91 -27.71 5.00
CA LYS A 482 -31.35 -26.82 6.09
C LYS A 482 -30.47 -25.59 6.22
N VAL A 483 -29.16 -25.76 6.06
CA VAL A 483 -28.21 -24.63 6.15
C VAL A 483 -28.30 -23.76 4.91
N VAL A 484 -28.37 -24.35 3.71
CA VAL A 484 -28.49 -23.60 2.46
C VAL A 484 -29.79 -22.78 2.42
N GLU A 485 -30.91 -23.37 2.83
CA GLU A 485 -32.20 -22.67 2.93
C GLU A 485 -32.15 -21.55 3.98
N ALA A 486 -31.56 -21.80 5.16
CA ALA A 486 -31.39 -20.75 6.16
C ALA A 486 -30.56 -19.57 5.64
N MET A 487 -29.48 -19.81 4.87
CA MET A 487 -28.70 -18.73 4.24
C MET A 487 -29.54 -17.91 3.24
N ARG A 488 -30.43 -18.56 2.49
CA ARG A 488 -31.39 -17.85 1.62
C ARG A 488 -32.36 -17.02 2.44
N SER A 489 -32.94 -17.58 3.49
CA SER A 489 -33.89 -16.86 4.35
C SER A 489 -33.25 -15.68 5.08
N PHE A 490 -31.96 -15.75 5.47
CA PHE A 490 -31.26 -14.57 5.98
C PHE A 490 -31.22 -13.42 4.97
N SER A 491 -30.99 -13.73 3.69
CA SER A 491 -31.02 -12.72 2.63
C SER A 491 -32.41 -12.10 2.45
N GLU A 492 -33.46 -12.92 2.47
CA GLU A 492 -34.85 -12.45 2.39
C GLU A 492 -35.23 -11.55 3.56
N LEU A 493 -34.87 -11.94 4.79
CA LEU A 493 -35.05 -11.09 5.98
C LEU A 493 -34.31 -9.76 5.86
N THR A 494 -33.14 -9.77 5.23
CA THR A 494 -32.34 -8.55 5.02
C THR A 494 -33.01 -7.60 4.04
N ASP A 495 -33.59 -8.11 2.95
CA ASP A 495 -34.35 -7.30 1.99
C ASP A 495 -35.59 -6.66 2.64
N LEU A 496 -36.32 -7.42 3.47
CA LEU A 496 -37.46 -6.92 4.23
C LEU A 496 -37.04 -5.86 5.25
N ALA A 497 -35.92 -6.07 5.94
CA ALA A 497 -35.43 -5.11 6.93
C ALA A 497 -34.95 -3.81 6.29
N LYS A 498 -34.39 -3.87 5.07
CA LYS A 498 -34.08 -2.68 4.28
C LYS A 498 -35.35 -1.86 4.04
N GLN A 499 -36.43 -2.50 3.61
CA GLN A 499 -37.73 -1.84 3.39
C GLN A 499 -38.28 -1.25 4.69
N ALA A 500 -38.22 -1.99 5.80
CA ALA A 500 -38.68 -1.53 7.11
C ALA A 500 -37.87 -0.32 7.63
N LEU A 501 -36.56 -0.27 7.37
CA LEU A 501 -35.75 0.91 7.67
C LEU A 501 -36.16 2.10 6.79
N GLU A 502 -36.28 1.91 5.48
CA GLU A 502 -36.65 2.96 4.52
C GLU A 502 -38.05 3.55 4.80
N SER A 503 -39.01 2.72 5.25
CA SER A 503 -40.35 3.14 5.64
C SER A 503 -40.48 3.58 7.11
N GLN A 504 -39.39 3.47 7.89
CA GLN A 504 -39.38 3.68 9.35
C GLN A 504 -40.39 2.80 10.12
N ASP A 505 -40.71 1.61 9.61
CA ASP A 505 -41.50 0.61 10.32
C ASP A 505 -40.63 -0.17 11.32
N TRP A 506 -40.43 0.43 12.48
CA TRP A 506 -39.59 -0.16 13.54
C TRP A 506 -40.23 -1.38 14.20
N THR A 507 -41.55 -1.57 14.05
CA THR A 507 -42.25 -2.74 14.61
C THR A 507 -41.96 -3.97 13.76
N GLU A 508 -42.01 -3.83 12.42
CA GLU A 508 -41.59 -4.90 11.53
C GLU A 508 -40.09 -5.17 11.67
N LEU A 509 -39.24 -4.13 11.78
CA LEU A 509 -37.81 -4.32 12.00
C LEU A 509 -37.51 -5.13 13.29
N ALA A 510 -38.20 -4.82 14.40
CA ALA A 510 -38.08 -5.58 15.64
C ALA A 510 -38.45 -7.06 15.43
N THR A 511 -39.55 -7.32 14.73
CA THR A 511 -40.01 -8.67 14.38
C THR A 511 -38.99 -9.43 13.53
N LEU A 512 -38.39 -8.75 12.54
CA LEU A 512 -37.36 -9.33 11.67
C LEU A 512 -36.06 -9.64 12.42
N MET A 513 -35.67 -8.81 13.40
CA MET A 513 -34.51 -9.06 14.24
C MET A 513 -34.66 -10.35 15.07
N ASP A 514 -35.82 -10.57 15.67
CA ASP A 514 -36.11 -11.79 16.43
C ASP A 514 -36.16 -13.01 15.50
N LYS A 515 -36.81 -12.90 14.33
CA LYS A 515 -36.80 -13.95 13.30
C LYS A 515 -35.37 -14.31 12.86
N ASN A 516 -34.49 -13.33 12.70
CA ASN A 516 -33.09 -13.57 12.38
C ASN A 516 -32.39 -14.35 13.51
N PHE A 517 -32.63 -14.01 14.78
CA PHE A 517 -32.02 -14.75 15.88
C PHE A 517 -32.52 -16.20 15.95
N GLU A 518 -33.83 -16.42 15.84
CA GLU A 518 -34.40 -17.76 15.87
C GLU A 518 -33.93 -18.61 14.68
N LEU A 519 -33.83 -18.02 13.49
CA LEU A 519 -33.24 -18.69 12.32
C LEU A 519 -31.79 -19.09 12.59
N ARG A 520 -31.00 -18.21 13.22
CA ARG A 520 -29.64 -18.54 13.63
C ARG A 520 -29.62 -19.66 14.66
N ARG A 521 -30.49 -19.61 15.67
CA ARG A 521 -30.62 -20.67 16.68
C ARG A 521 -31.00 -22.01 16.08
N SER A 522 -31.74 -22.04 14.97
CA SER A 522 -32.12 -23.29 14.29
C SER A 522 -30.94 -24.04 13.64
N ILE A 523 -29.88 -23.32 13.23
CA ILE A 523 -28.74 -23.91 12.50
C ILE A 523 -27.47 -24.02 13.36
N PHE A 524 -27.37 -23.27 14.46
CA PHE A 524 -26.29 -23.35 15.44
C PHE A 524 -26.73 -24.18 16.66
N THR A 525 -25.83 -24.98 17.22
CA THR A 525 -26.12 -25.67 18.49
C THR A 525 -26.14 -24.68 19.66
N GLU A 526 -26.91 -24.95 20.71
CA GLU A 526 -26.92 -24.09 21.91
C GLU A 526 -25.53 -23.99 22.55
N ALA A 527 -24.75 -25.08 22.50
CA ALA A 527 -23.36 -25.09 22.91
C ALA A 527 -22.51 -24.09 22.12
N CYS A 528 -22.75 -23.98 20.80
CA CYS A 528 -22.05 -23.01 19.94
C CYS A 528 -22.49 -21.57 20.19
N LEU A 529 -23.75 -21.34 20.52
CA LEU A 529 -24.24 -20.00 20.87
C LEU A 529 -23.72 -19.56 22.24
N GLY A 530 -23.52 -20.50 23.17
CA GLY A 530 -22.93 -20.25 24.47
C GLY A 530 -23.93 -19.67 25.49
N PRO A 531 -23.83 -20.07 26.77
CA PRO A 531 -24.82 -19.74 27.79
C PRO A 531 -24.93 -18.24 28.08
N GLY A 532 -23.81 -17.50 28.02
CA GLY A 532 -23.81 -16.06 28.24
C GLY A 532 -24.61 -15.28 27.18
N ASN A 533 -24.49 -15.67 25.91
CA ASN A 533 -25.24 -15.04 24.82
C ASN A 533 -26.74 -15.37 24.91
N LEU A 534 -27.07 -16.63 25.18
CA LEU A 534 -28.47 -17.05 25.38
C LEU A 534 -29.11 -16.35 26.57
N LYS A 535 -28.35 -16.14 27.66
CA LYS A 535 -28.84 -15.43 28.83
C LYS A 535 -29.16 -13.96 28.53
N MET A 536 -28.31 -13.28 27.75
CA MET A 536 -28.57 -11.91 27.32
C MET A 536 -29.86 -11.83 26.48
N VAL A 537 -30.03 -12.75 25.53
CA VAL A 537 -31.26 -12.84 24.72
C VAL A 537 -32.51 -13.05 25.58
N GLU A 538 -32.46 -13.98 26.54
CA GLU A 538 -33.58 -14.28 27.44
C GLU A 538 -34.00 -13.04 28.24
N ILE A 539 -33.04 -12.25 28.72
CA ILE A 539 -33.31 -11.01 29.47
C ILE A 539 -34.05 -10.00 28.59
N ALA A 540 -33.61 -9.78 27.35
CA ALA A 540 -34.28 -8.86 26.43
C ALA A 540 -35.70 -9.30 26.07
N GLN A 541 -35.90 -10.58 25.77
CA GLN A 541 -37.22 -11.12 25.44
C GLN A 541 -38.21 -10.95 26.61
N LYS A 542 -37.78 -11.18 27.85
CA LYS A 542 -38.61 -10.98 29.05
C LYS A 542 -39.09 -9.54 29.26
N HIS A 543 -38.37 -8.57 28.72
CA HIS A 543 -38.73 -7.14 28.81
C HIS A 543 -39.30 -6.61 27.49
N GLY A 544 -39.73 -7.49 26.57
CA GLY A 544 -40.38 -7.10 25.32
C GLY A 544 -39.47 -6.33 24.36
N SER A 545 -38.16 -6.56 24.39
CA SER A 545 -37.23 -6.01 23.41
C SER A 545 -36.82 -7.08 22.41
N ALA A 546 -36.89 -6.74 21.12
CA ALA A 546 -36.27 -7.55 20.08
C ALA A 546 -34.76 -7.60 20.27
N VAL A 547 -34.14 -8.74 19.96
CA VAL A 547 -32.73 -8.97 20.26
C VAL A 547 -32.10 -10.00 19.33
N LYS A 548 -30.84 -9.77 18.98
CA LYS A 548 -30.01 -10.76 18.29
C LYS A 548 -28.53 -10.55 18.53
N LEU A 549 -27.72 -11.47 17.99
CA LEU A 549 -26.26 -11.33 17.98
C LEU A 549 -25.82 -10.40 16.83
N PRO A 550 -25.02 -9.35 17.11
CA PRO A 550 -24.47 -8.47 16.09
C PRO A 550 -23.24 -9.05 15.36
N GLY A 551 -22.72 -10.20 15.82
CA GLY A 551 -21.53 -10.87 15.30
C GLY A 551 -21.54 -12.37 15.64
N SER A 552 -20.38 -12.98 15.88
CA SER A 552 -20.25 -14.41 16.24
C SER A 552 -20.71 -14.71 17.68
N GLY A 553 -20.50 -13.79 18.61
CA GLY A 553 -20.93 -13.89 20.01
C GLY A 553 -20.35 -12.77 20.89
N GLY A 554 -20.56 -12.84 22.21
CA GLY A 554 -19.97 -11.93 23.20
C GLY A 554 -20.76 -10.63 23.43
N ALA A 555 -21.67 -10.31 22.52
CA ALA A 555 -22.58 -9.17 22.60
C ALA A 555 -23.94 -9.48 21.99
N VAL A 556 -24.96 -8.71 22.37
CA VAL A 556 -26.28 -8.66 21.76
C VAL A 556 -26.63 -7.22 21.40
N ILE A 557 -27.34 -7.06 20.29
CA ILE A 557 -27.99 -5.82 19.88
C ILE A 557 -29.49 -6.01 19.98
N GLY A 558 -30.22 -4.97 20.38
CA GLY A 558 -31.67 -5.01 20.35
C GLY A 558 -32.34 -3.67 20.13
N LEU A 559 -33.65 -3.78 19.94
CA LEU A 559 -34.57 -2.70 19.67
C LEU A 559 -35.74 -2.80 20.65
N CYS A 560 -35.86 -1.81 21.53
CA CYS A 560 -36.95 -1.70 22.50
C CYS A 560 -37.76 -0.45 22.17
N LEU A 561 -39.02 -0.65 21.78
CA LEU A 561 -39.91 0.45 21.36
C LEU A 561 -40.56 1.17 22.55
N ASP A 562 -40.68 0.51 23.71
CA ASP A 562 -41.22 1.11 24.93
C ASP A 562 -40.07 1.68 25.81
N PRO A 563 -40.01 3.01 26.02
CA PRO A 563 -39.00 3.63 26.87
C PRO A 563 -39.01 3.15 28.32
N LYS A 564 -40.15 2.74 28.87
CA LYS A 564 -40.24 2.21 30.25
C LYS A 564 -39.54 0.85 30.34
N ASN A 565 -39.84 -0.04 29.40
CA ASN A 565 -39.21 -1.34 29.32
C ASN A 565 -37.70 -1.22 29.10
N LEU A 566 -37.24 -0.21 28.35
CA LEU A 566 -35.81 0.04 28.13
C LEU A 566 -35.06 0.37 29.44
N VAL A 567 -35.68 1.10 30.36
CA VAL A 567 -35.11 1.42 31.68
C VAL A 567 -35.01 0.16 32.54
N GLU A 568 -36.06 -0.66 32.57
CA GLU A 568 -36.08 -1.93 33.30
C GLU A 568 -35.09 -2.93 32.71
N LEU A 569 -35.02 -3.02 31.39
CA LEU A 569 -34.09 -3.86 30.65
C LEU A 569 -32.64 -3.51 30.98
N LYS A 570 -32.29 -2.21 30.99
CA LYS A 570 -30.95 -1.75 31.39
C LYS A 570 -30.60 -2.23 32.79
N LYS A 571 -31.53 -2.09 33.75
CA LYS A 571 -31.33 -2.55 35.13
C LYS A 571 -31.12 -4.05 35.19
N ALA A 572 -31.95 -4.83 34.48
CA ALA A 572 -31.85 -6.28 34.45
C ALA A 572 -30.50 -6.77 33.88
N TYR A 573 -29.99 -6.13 32.82
CA TYR A 573 -28.66 -6.44 32.29
C TYR A 573 -27.54 -6.14 33.30
N GLN A 574 -27.61 -4.98 33.97
CA GLN A 574 -26.60 -4.57 34.95
C GLN A 574 -26.60 -5.49 36.18
N GLU A 575 -27.77 -5.88 36.68
CA GLU A 575 -27.93 -6.83 37.80
C GLU A 575 -27.42 -8.23 37.45
N ALA A 576 -27.56 -8.64 36.18
CA ALA A 576 -27.01 -9.88 35.67
C ALA A 576 -25.50 -9.82 35.32
N GLY A 577 -24.84 -8.69 35.59
CA GLY A 577 -23.38 -8.53 35.40
C GLY A 577 -22.95 -8.19 33.97
N PHE A 578 -23.88 -7.86 33.08
CA PHE A 578 -23.58 -7.43 31.72
C PHE A 578 -23.37 -5.91 31.65
N VAL A 579 -22.59 -5.47 30.66
CA VAL A 579 -22.49 -4.05 30.33
C VAL A 579 -23.61 -3.70 29.36
N PHE A 580 -24.28 -2.56 29.59
CA PHE A 580 -25.34 -2.04 28.73
C PHE A 580 -25.00 -0.62 28.27
N CYS A 581 -25.15 -0.34 26.98
CA CYS A 581 -25.00 1.01 26.43
C CYS A 581 -25.99 1.27 25.30
N HIS A 582 -26.41 2.54 25.17
CA HIS A 582 -27.12 2.99 23.97
C HIS A 582 -26.15 3.04 22.79
N VAL A 583 -26.62 2.58 21.63
CA VAL A 583 -25.85 2.67 20.40
C VAL A 583 -25.81 4.13 19.96
N VAL A 584 -24.61 4.62 19.67
CA VAL A 584 -24.36 5.93 19.07
C VAL A 584 -23.91 5.68 17.64
N PRO A 585 -24.79 5.86 16.63
CA PRO A 585 -24.40 5.72 15.23
C PRO A 585 -23.24 6.64 14.89
N TYR A 586 -22.24 6.14 14.17
CA TYR A 586 -21.21 6.99 13.58
C TYR A 586 -21.68 7.45 12.21
N CYS A 587 -21.92 8.74 12.06
CA CYS A 587 -22.21 9.36 10.78
C CYS A 587 -20.89 9.88 10.19
N PRO A 588 -20.41 9.32 9.06
CA PRO A 588 -19.27 9.92 8.38
C PRO A 588 -19.67 11.35 7.99
N GLN A 589 -18.86 12.33 8.40
CA GLN A 589 -18.94 13.65 7.76
C GLN A 589 -18.79 13.42 6.25
N SER A 590 -19.49 14.19 5.40
CA SER A 590 -19.45 14.09 3.94
C SER A 590 -18.02 14.32 3.39
N LEU A 591 -17.15 13.36 3.63
CA LEU A 591 -15.87 13.19 2.99
C LEU A 591 -16.23 12.71 1.60
N SER A 592 -16.24 13.65 0.66
CA SER A 592 -16.33 13.31 -0.74
C SER A 592 -15.31 12.19 -1.02
N ILE A 593 -15.82 11.02 -1.38
CA ILE A 593 -15.05 9.82 -1.71
C ILE A 593 -14.02 10.10 -2.83
N ARG A 594 -14.13 11.26 -3.50
CA ARG A 594 -13.11 11.82 -4.39
C ARG A 594 -11.76 12.15 -3.73
N THR A 595 -11.66 12.31 -2.42
CA THR A 595 -10.48 12.99 -1.82
C THR A 595 -9.29 12.08 -1.49
N LEU A 596 -9.42 10.75 -1.51
CA LEU A 596 -8.35 9.83 -1.09
C LEU A 596 -7.78 8.94 -2.21
N LEU A 597 -8.44 8.88 -3.37
CA LEU A 597 -7.91 8.22 -4.57
C LEU A 597 -7.64 9.18 -5.74
N CYS A 598 -8.10 10.44 -5.64
CA CYS A 598 -7.86 11.49 -6.61
C CYS A 598 -7.65 12.83 -5.89
N LYS A 599 -6.50 13.02 -5.26
CA LYS A 599 -5.87 14.34 -5.21
C LYS A 599 -4.53 14.21 -5.95
N PRO A 600 -4.23 15.17 -6.85
CA PRO A 600 -3.10 15.08 -7.79
C PRO A 600 -1.76 14.87 -7.07
#